data_AF-A0A7V6GW73-F1
#
_entry.id   AF-A0A7V6GW73-F1
#
_cell.length_a   1.000
_cell.length_b   1.000
_cell.length_c   1.000
_cell.angle_alpha   90.00
_cell.angle_beta   90.00
_cell.angle_gamma   90.00
#
_symmetry.space_group_name_H-M   'P 1'
#
loop_
_entity.id
_entity.type
_entity.pdbx_description
1 polymer ?
#
loop_
_entity_poly.entity_id
_entity_poly.type
_entity_poly.pdbx_seq_one_letter_code
_entity_poly.pdbx_strand_id
1 'polypeptide(L)' 'MKKKNLTEDEKRVYSLLKGRRLSSSDIVKATGFGKTKAVSILNNLVAGGYIEISGQGRGLKYFA' A
#
# COMPACT_ATOMS: atom_id res chain seq x y z
N MET A 1 4.69 1.91 22.20
CA MET A 1 4.99 2.05 20.75
C MET A 1 4.71 0.72 20.06
N LYS A 2 3.61 0.57 19.31
CA LYS A 2 3.33 -0.69 18.60
C LYS A 2 4.18 -0.75 17.33
N LYS A 3 5.37 -1.38 17.43
CA LYS A 3 6.07 -1.91 16.24
C LYS A 3 5.25 -3.08 15.70
N LYS A 4 4.25 -2.78 14.87
CA LYS A 4 3.52 -3.82 14.14
C LYS A 4 4.47 -4.30 13.05
N ASN A 5 5.13 -5.43 13.29
CA ASN A 5 5.99 -6.05 12.28
C ASN A 5 5.12 -6.28 11.04
N LEU A 6 5.46 -5.60 9.95
CA LEU A 6 4.80 -5.77 8.67
C LEU A 6 4.84 -7.26 8.31
N THR A 7 3.69 -7.80 7.95
CA THR A 7 3.60 -9.14 7.34
C THR A 7 4.38 -9.17 6.02
N GLU A 8 4.73 -10.36 5.53
CA GLU A 8 5.45 -10.47 4.25
C GLU A 8 4.68 -9.82 3.09
N ASP A 9 3.35 -9.95 3.09
CA ASP A 9 2.47 -9.30 2.12
C ASP A 9 2.56 -7.76 2.20
N GLU A 10 2.50 -7.21 3.41
CA GLU A 10 2.65 -5.76 3.64
C GLU A 10 4.04 -5.27 3.26
N LYS A 11 5.11 -6.01 3.58
CA LYS A 11 6.48 -5.69 3.17
C LYS A 11 6.62 -5.66 1.66
N ARG A 12 5.96 -6.59 0.96
CA ARG A 12 5.99 -6.66 -0.50
C ARG A 12 5.33 -5.44 -1.13
N VAL A 13 4.16 -5.02 -0.63
CA VAL A 13 3.48 -3.78 -1.07
C VAL A 13 4.31 -2.54 -0.72
N TYR A 14 4.83 -2.47 0.51
CA TYR A 14 5.68 -1.37 0.96
C TYR A 14 6.94 -1.23 0.09
N SER A 15 7.62 -2.34 -0.19
CA SER A 15 8.80 -2.34 -1.06
C SER A 15 8.48 -1.96 -2.51
N LEU A 16 7.28 -2.29 -3.00
CA LEU A 16 6.81 -1.89 -4.32
C LEU A 16 6.57 -0.37 -4.41
N LEU A 17 6.08 0.22 -3.31
CA LEU A 17 5.82 1.65 -3.17
C LEU A 17 7.09 2.45 -2.85
N LYS A 18 8.13 1.79 -2.33
CA LYS A 18 9.40 2.43 -2.00
C LYS A 18 10.09 2.91 -3.28
N GLY A 19 10.01 4.21 -3.54
CA GLY A 19 10.54 4.85 -4.74
C GLY A 19 9.57 4.95 -5.91
N ARG A 20 8.27 4.59 -5.76
CA ARG A 20 7.25 4.74 -6.81
C ARG A 20 5.90 5.16 -6.23
N ARG A 21 5.18 6.02 -6.96
CA ARG A 21 3.79 6.38 -6.63
C ARG A 21 2.84 5.54 -7.47
N LEU A 22 2.09 4.66 -6.83
CA LEU A 22 1.23 3.69 -7.53
C LEU A 22 -0.23 3.84 -7.12
N SER A 23 -1.15 3.62 -8.05
CA SER A 23 -2.56 3.52 -7.71
C SER A 23 -2.88 2.15 -7.10
N SER A 24 -4.02 2.03 -6.43
CA SER A 24 -4.48 0.73 -5.92
C SER A 24 -4.59 -0.33 -7.04
N SER A 25 -4.94 0.09 -8.26
CA SER A 25 -5.00 -0.78 -9.44
C SER A 25 -3.62 -1.27 -9.88
N ASP A 26 -2.61 -0.40 -9.88
CA ASP A 26 -1.24 -0.78 -10.22
C ASP A 26 -0.65 -1.74 -9.18
N ILE A 27 -0.96 -1.50 -7.90
CA ILE A 27 -0.51 -2.36 -6.80
C ILE A 27 -1.14 -3.74 -6.91
N VAL A 28 -2.43 -3.83 -7.22
CA VAL A 28 -3.14 -5.09 -7.50
C VAL A 28 -2.48 -5.84 -8.66
N LYS A 29 -2.16 -5.15 -9.77
CA LYS A 29 -1.49 -5.77 -10.93
C LYS A 29 -0.07 -6.23 -10.62
N ALA A 30 0.69 -5.43 -9.88
CA ALA A 30 2.09 -5.71 -9.59
C ALA A 30 2.29 -6.78 -8.51
N THR A 31 1.38 -6.87 -7.55
CA THR A 31 1.44 -7.89 -6.49
C THR A 31 0.68 -9.17 -6.84
N GLY A 32 -0.27 -9.11 -7.78
CA GLY A 32 -1.21 -10.20 -8.06
C GLY A 32 -2.25 -10.40 -6.96
N PHE A 33 -2.32 -9.51 -5.97
CA PHE A 33 -3.30 -9.62 -4.89
C PHE A 33 -4.69 -9.26 -5.37
N GLY A 34 -5.71 -9.99 -4.85
CA GLY A 34 -7.09 -9.59 -5.05
C GLY A 34 -7.35 -8.18 -4.53
N LYS A 35 -8.25 -7.43 -5.19
CA LYS A 35 -8.56 -6.02 -4.89
C LYS A 35 -8.81 -5.78 -3.40
N THR A 36 -9.60 -6.65 -2.77
CA THR A 36 -9.91 -6.58 -1.34
C THR A 36 -8.67 -6.71 -0.46
N LYS A 37 -7.79 -7.68 -0.76
CA LYS A 37 -6.56 -7.93 0.00
C LYS A 37 -5.58 -6.76 -0.14
N ALA A 38 -5.35 -6.29 -1.37
CA ALA A 38 -4.48 -5.16 -1.64
C ALA A 38 -4.94 -3.89 -0.90
N VAL A 39 -6.23 -3.55 -0.97
CA VAL A 39 -6.79 -2.38 -0.27
C VAL A 39 -6.69 -2.53 1.24
N SER A 40 -6.94 -3.72 1.79
CA SER A 40 -6.78 -3.98 3.23
C SER A 40 -5.33 -3.78 3.70
N ILE A 41 -4.35 -4.27 2.92
CA ILE A 41 -2.92 -4.06 3.19
C ILE A 41 -2.57 -2.57 3.13
N LEU A 42 -3.04 -1.85 2.11
CA LEU A 42 -2.80 -0.41 1.97
C LEU A 42 -3.38 0.37 3.15
N ASN A 43 -4.60 0.07 3.56
CA ASN A 43 -5.22 0.69 4.72
C ASN A 43 -4.44 0.40 6.02
N ASN A 44 -3.96 -0.83 6.21
CA ASN A 44 -3.11 -1.17 7.36
C ASN A 44 -1.77 -0.41 7.35
N LEU A 45 -1.14 -0.29 6.18
CA LEU A 45 0.10 0.45 6.01
C LEU A 45 -0.10 1.96 6.27
N VAL A 46 -1.18 2.55 5.76
CA VAL A 46 -1.55 3.96 6.03
C VAL A 46 -1.85 4.15 7.52
N ALA A 47 -2.66 3.30 8.12
CA ALA A 47 -2.99 3.36 9.54
C ALA A 47 -1.77 3.16 10.44
N GLY A 48 -0.78 2.40 9.97
CA GLY A 48 0.50 2.21 10.64
C GLY A 48 1.49 3.36 10.44
N GLY A 49 1.19 4.34 9.58
CA GLY A 49 2.10 5.44 9.23
C GLY A 49 3.28 5.01 8.36
N TYR A 50 3.18 3.87 7.68
CA TYR A 50 4.23 3.35 6.80
C TYR A 50 4.16 3.95 5.40
N ILE A 51 2.95 4.22 4.91
CA ILE A 51 2.73 4.81 3.58
C ILE A 51 1.77 5.97 3.69
N GLU A 52 1.91 6.92 2.78
CA GLU A 52 1.03 8.06 2.63
C GLU A 52 0.22 7.96 1.33
N ILE A 53 -0.84 8.74 1.28
CA ILE A 53 -1.76 8.83 0.16
C ILE A 53 -1.73 10.25 -0.40
N SER A 54 -1.51 10.36 -1.70
CA SER A 54 -1.49 11.63 -2.42
C SER A 54 -2.56 11.61 -3.51
N GLY A 55 -3.40 12.64 -3.54
CA GLY A 55 -4.49 12.80 -4.49
C GLY A 55 -5.88 12.61 -3.85
N GLN A 56 -6.91 12.93 -4.63
CA GLN A 56 -8.32 12.78 -4.25
C GLN A 56 -9.10 12.02 -5.33
N GLY A 57 -10.06 11.20 -4.89
CA GLY A 57 -10.95 10.46 -5.78
C GLY A 57 -10.22 9.48 -6.70
N ARG A 58 -10.42 9.63 -8.01
CA ARG A 58 -9.87 8.73 -9.05
C ARG A 58 -8.34 8.85 -9.25
N GLY A 59 -7.73 9.90 -8.70
CA GLY A 59 -6.29 10.16 -8.79
C GLY A 59 -5.49 9.72 -7.56
N LEU A 60 -6.11 9.00 -6.61
CA LEU A 60 -5.46 8.62 -5.37
C LEU A 60 -4.31 7.64 -5.63
N LYS A 61 -3.12 8.02 -5.20
CA LYS A 61 -1.88 7.24 -5.29
C LYS A 61 -1.29 7.03 -3.91
N TYR A 62 -0.70 5.87 -3.73
CA TYR A 62 0.01 5.49 -2.52
C TYR A 62 1.51 5.68 -2.74
N PHE A 63 2.23 6.03 -1.68
CA PHE A 63 3.69 6.15 -1.70
C PHE A 63 4.27 5.87 -0.30
N ALA A 64 5.43 5.24 -0.27
CA ALA A 64 6.15 4.83 0.93
C ALA A 64 7.39 5.68 1.17
#